data_AF-A0A847A1J1-F1
#
_entry.id   AF-A0A847A1J1-F1
#
_cell.length_a   1.000
_cell.length_b   1.000
_cell.length_c   1.000
_cell.angle_alpha   90.00
_cell.angle_beta   90.00
_cell.angle_gamma   90.00
#
_symmetry.space_group_name_H-M   'P 1'
#
loop_
_entity.id
_entity.type
_entity.pdbx_description
1 polymer ?
#
loop_
_entity_poly.entity_id
_entity_poly.type
_entity_poly.pdbx_seq_one_letter_code
_entity_poly.pdbx_strand_id
1 'polypeptide(L)' 'MKNIHAAHADLTPREIQIMNLIKTGKNNRKIAAMLNTSFKTVETHRNHIRKKLNLVNSRINLRSCLLSMS' A
#
# COMPACT_ATOMS: atom_id res chain seq x y z
N MET A 1 20.31 7.46 -3.07
CA MET A 1 18.89 7.84 -3.18
C MET A 1 18.15 6.63 -3.74
N LYS A 2 17.26 5.97 -2.97
CA LYS A 2 16.57 4.76 -3.46
C LYS A 2 15.49 5.19 -4.46
N ASN A 3 15.59 4.73 -5.70
CA ASN A 3 14.63 5.01 -6.77
C ASN A 3 13.26 4.40 -6.42
N ILE A 4 12.38 5.21 -5.83
CA ILE A 4 11.02 4.80 -5.45
C ILE A 4 10.15 4.53 -6.70
N HIS A 5 10.53 5.07 -7.87
CA HIS A 5 9.93 4.72 -9.17
C HIS A 5 9.99 3.22 -9.48
N ALA A 6 11.04 2.50 -9.05
CA ALA A 6 11.15 1.06 -9.25
C ALA A 6 10.20 0.26 -8.34
N ALA A 7 9.77 0.84 -7.21
CA ALA A 7 8.91 0.11 -6.28
C ALA A 7 7.50 -0.12 -6.82
N HIS A 8 7.06 0.67 -7.80
CA HIS A 8 5.82 0.40 -8.55
C HIS A 8 5.92 -0.88 -9.41
N ALA A 9 7.13 -1.24 -9.86
CA ALA A 9 7.36 -2.43 -10.69
C ALA A 9 7.28 -3.74 -9.89
N ASP A 10 7.60 -3.71 -8.60
CA ASP A 10 7.61 -4.92 -7.75
C ASP A 10 6.26 -5.22 -7.09
N LEU A 11 5.28 -4.31 -7.16
CA LEU A 11 3.95 -4.54 -6.62
C LEU A 11 3.12 -5.42 -7.56
N THR A 12 2.43 -6.39 -6.97
CA THR A 12 1.44 -7.19 -7.70
C THR A 12 0.23 -6.33 -8.05
N PRO A 13 -0.58 -6.72 -9.07
CA PRO A 13 -1.79 -5.99 -9.44
C PRO A 13 -2.74 -5.73 -8.24
N ARG A 14 -2.87 -6.70 -7.33
CA ARG A 14 -3.70 -6.58 -6.13
C ARG A 14 -3.13 -5.55 -5.14
N GLU A 15 -1.80 -5.50 -4.99
CA GLU A 15 -1.13 -4.51 -4.15
C GLU A 15 -1.22 -3.10 -4.73
N ILE A 16 -1.11 -2.96 -6.06
CA ILE A 16 -1.33 -1.68 -6.76
C ILE A 16 -2.76 -1.19 -6.53
N GLN A 17 -3.75 -2.07 -6.64
CA GLN A 17 -5.15 -1.72 -6.40
C GLN A 17 -5.39 -1.24 -4.96
N ILE A 18 -4.85 -1.96 -3.97
CA ILE A 18 -4.94 -1.57 -2.56
C ILE A 18 -4.20 -0.25 -2.30
N MET A 19 -3.01 -0.09 -2.86
CA MET A 19 -2.22 1.14 -2.78
C MET A 19 -3.00 2.35 -3.32
N ASN A 20 -3.64 2.23 -4.49
CA ASN A 20 -4.45 3.31 -5.07
C ASN A 20 -5.63 3.69 -4.15
N LEU A 21 -6.29 2.70 -3.56
CA LEU A 21 -7.36 2.96 -2.58
C LEU A 21 -6.83 3.62 -1.30
N ILE A 22 -5.60 3.31 -0.89
CA ILE A 22 -4.93 3.99 0.24
C ILE A 22 -4.61 5.45 -0.13
N LYS A 23 -4.11 5.72 -1.34
CA LYS A 23 -3.84 7.09 -1.84
C LYS A 23 -5.11 7.96 -1.78
N THR A 24 -6.25 7.41 -2.22
CA THR A 24 -7.56 8.09 -2.14
C THR A 24 -8.11 8.26 -0.72
N GLY A 25 -7.39 7.79 0.32
CA GLY A 25 -7.76 8.00 1.72
C GLY A 25 -8.79 7.00 2.26
N LYS A 26 -9.01 5.87 1.58
CA LYS A 26 -9.89 4.82 2.09
C LYS A 26 -9.21 4.09 3.26
N ASN A 27 -9.98 3.80 4.30
CA ASN A 27 -9.52 2.97 5.40
C ASN A 27 -9.59 1.48 5.03
N ASN A 28 -8.87 0.63 5.76
CA ASN A 28 -8.80 -0.81 5.48
C ASN A 28 -10.16 -1.50 5.43
N ARG A 29 -11.14 -1.09 6.25
CA ARG A 29 -12.49 -1.66 6.26
C ARG A 29 -13.24 -1.36 4.96
N LYS A 30 -13.15 -0.11 4.47
CA LYS A 30 -13.73 0.29 3.17
C LYS A 30 -13.04 -0.44 2.02
N ILE A 31 -11.72 -0.57 2.06
CA ILE A 31 -10.96 -1.32 1.05
C ILE A 31 -11.36 -2.79 1.03
N ALA A 32 -11.51 -3.40 2.21
CA ALA A 32 -11.95 -4.77 2.36
C ALA A 32 -13.34 -4.99 1.73
N ALA A 33 -14.29 -4.11 2.03
CA ALA A 33 -15.62 -4.13 1.42
C ALA A 33 -15.58 -3.93 -0.11
N MET A 34 -14.79 -2.97 -0.60
CA MET A 34 -14.67 -2.68 -2.04
C MET A 34 -14.05 -3.82 -2.84
N LEU A 35 -13.12 -4.57 -2.23
CA LEU A 35 -12.42 -5.68 -2.87
C LEU A 35 -13.00 -7.05 -2.51
N ASN A 36 -14.19 -7.07 -1.89
CA ASN A 36 -14.88 -8.26 -1.39
C ASN A 36 -13.93 -9.23 -0.67
N THR A 37 -13.16 -8.71 0.28
CA THR A 37 -12.11 -9.46 0.99
C THR A 37 -12.16 -9.16 2.48
N SER A 38 -11.51 -9.99 3.30
CA SER A 38 -11.42 -9.72 4.73
C SER A 38 -10.53 -8.51 5.04
N PHE A 39 -10.82 -7.82 6.14
CA PHE A 39 -9.95 -6.77 6.69
C PHE A 39 -8.52 -7.28 6.90
N LYS A 40 -8.37 -8.52 7.39
CA LYS A 40 -7.08 -9.14 7.64
C LYS A 40 -6.26 -9.31 6.37
N THR A 41 -6.92 -9.69 5.27
CA THR A 41 -6.29 -9.80 3.95
C THR A 41 -5.74 -8.45 3.50
N VAL A 42 -6.50 -7.35 3.68
CA VAL A 42 -6.03 -6.00 3.37
C VAL A 42 -4.83 -5.60 4.23
N GLU A 43 -4.82 -5.95 5.52
CA GLU A 43 -3.65 -5.73 6.38
C GLU A 43 -2.42 -6.49 5.88
N THR A 44 -2.56 -7.75 5.50
CA THR A 44 -1.47 -8.55 4.94
C THR A 44 -0.90 -7.91 3.68
N HIS A 45 -1.76 -7.51 2.73
CA HIS A 45 -1.31 -6.79 1.54
C HIS A 45 -0.62 -5.46 1.88
N ARG A 46 -1.12 -4.69 2.86
CA ARG A 46 -0.45 -3.46 3.32
C ARG A 46 0.93 -3.72 3.89
N ASN A 47 1.10 -4.83 4.62
CA ASN A 47 2.40 -5.23 5.13
C ASN A 47 3.35 -5.64 4.01
N HIS A 48 2.85 -6.34 2.99
CA HIS A 48 3.66 -6.70 1.81
C HIS A 48 4.07 -5.45 1.01
N ILE A 49 3.14 -4.52 0.79
CA ILE A 49 3.44 -3.21 0.18
C ILE A 49 4.54 -2.49 0.97
N ARG A 50 4.43 -2.44 2.31
CA ARG A 50 5.48 -1.84 3.16
C ARG A 50 6.82 -2.56 3.03
N LYS A 51 6.83 -3.90 2.95
CA LYS A 51 8.06 -4.68 2.72
C LYS A 51 8.71 -4.34 1.39
N LYS A 52 7.92 -4.31 0.31
CA LYS A 52 8.38 -3.98 -1.04
C LYS A 52 8.86 -2.53 -1.15
N LEU A 53 8.20 -1.61 -0.46
CA LEU A 53 8.64 -0.20 -0.35
C LEU A 53 9.79 0.01 0.66
N ASN A 54 10.33 -1.05 1.26
CA ASN A 54 11.37 -0.97 2.31
C ASN A 54 10.98 -0.08 3.51
N LEU A 55 9.68 0.00 3.83
CA LEU A 55 9.12 0.79 4.93
C LEU A 55 8.94 -0.01 6.23
N VAL A 56 9.40 -1.27 6.28
CA VAL A 56 9.15 -2.19 7.41
C VAL A 56 9.61 -1.60 8.75
N ASN A 57 10.78 -0.98 8.76
CA ASN A 57 11.39 -0.39 9.97
C ASN A 57 11.10 1.11 10.12
N SER A 58 10.23 1.66 9.28
CA SER A 58 9.95 3.09 9.25
C SER A 58 8.59 3.38 9.87
N ARG A 59 8.52 4.36 10.79
CA ARG A 59 7.26 4.89 11.33
C ARG A 59 6.46 5.70 10.30
N ILE A 60 6.99 5.86 9.08
CA ILE A 60 6.32 6.59 8.01
C ILE A 60 4.96 5.96 7.72
N ASN A 61 3.94 6.81 7.75
CA ASN A 61 2.60 6.45 7.33
C ASN A 61 2.62 6.09 5.84
N LEU A 62 2.12 4.89 5.52
CA LEU A 62 2.11 4.39 4.14
C LEU A 62 1.41 5.37 3.19
N ARG A 63 0.30 6.00 3.60
CA ARG A 63 -0.41 6.98 2.77
C ARG A 63 0.44 8.22 2.52
N SER A 64 1.06 8.78 3.55
CA SER A 64 1.92 9.97 3.39
C SER A 64 3.10 9.68 2.46
N CYS A 65 3.74 8.52 2.61
CA CYS A 65 4.80 8.08 1.68
C CYS A 65 4.31 8.02 0.24
N LEU A 66 3.13 7.44 0.01
CA LEU A 66 2.55 7.29 -1.32
C LEU A 66 2.10 8.63 -1.94
N LEU A 67 1.78 9.65 -1.12
CA LEU A 67 1.45 11.00 -1.58
C LEU A 67 2.70 11.83 -1.88
N SER A 68 3.82 11.58 -1.19
CA SER A 68 5.12 12.19 -1.52
C SER A 68 5.77 11.60 -2.79
N MET A 69 5.16 10.59 -3.40
CA MET A 69 5.58 9.98 -4.67
C MET A 69 4.87 10.58 -5.90
N SER A 70 3.95 11.52 -5.70
CA SER A 70 3.22 12.21 -6.78
C SER A 70 3.67 13.66 -6.92
#